data_AF-A0A1S3QGV3-F1
#
_entry.id   AF-A0A1S3QGV3-F1
#
_cell.length_a   1.000
_cell.length_b   1.000
_cell.length_c   1.000
_cell.angle_alpha   90.00
_cell.angle_beta   90.00
_cell.angle_gamma   90.00
#
_symmetry.space_group_name_H-M   'P 1'
#
loop_
_entity.id
_entity.type
_entity.pdbx_description
1 polymer ?
#
loop_
_entity_poly.entity_id
_entity_poly.type
_entity_poly.pdbx_seq_one_letter_code
_entity_poly.pdbx_strand_id
1 'polypeptide(L)'
;MTHLSNYGNDRLGLYTFKNLVKFLQTWTNLRLQTLAPVQLAQRYFQIFPEERDPIWQDPCEDKRHKDIWSKEKTCDRFPKLLIIGPQKTGEQ
;
A
#
# COMPACT_ATOMS: atom_id res chain seq x y z
N MET A 1 8.29 2.09 2.14
CA MET A 1 7.71 2.24 3.50
C MET A 1 8.87 2.41 4.46
N THR A 2 8.75 3.31 5.43
CA THR A 2 9.77 3.57 6.45
C THR A 2 9.12 3.49 7.83
N HIS A 3 9.88 3.03 8.81
CA HIS A 3 9.51 2.98 10.22
C HIS A 3 10.38 3.95 11.02
N LEU A 4 9.95 4.31 12.22
CA LEU A 4 10.70 5.21 13.11
C LEU A 4 12.14 4.71 13.36
N SER A 5 12.32 3.40 13.49
CA SER A 5 13.64 2.76 13.67
C SER A 5 14.60 3.00 12.50
N ASN A 6 14.10 3.26 11.29
CA ASN A 6 14.95 3.60 10.14
C ASN A 6 15.62 4.97 10.26
N TYR A 7 15.24 5.78 11.25
CA TYR A 7 15.81 7.11 11.52
C TYR A 7 16.48 7.22 12.90
N GLY A 8 16.42 6.16 13.72
CA GLY A 8 16.80 6.21 15.13
C GLY A 8 18.25 5.85 15.44
N ASN A 9 18.90 5.01 14.62
CA ASN A 9 20.21 4.43 14.96
C ASN A 9 21.38 5.01 14.14
N ASP A 10 21.15 5.39 12.89
CA ASP A 10 22.16 5.98 12.02
C ASP A 10 21.54 7.05 11.09
N ARG A 11 22.38 7.73 10.32
CA ARG A 11 21.95 8.70 9.31
C ARG A 11 21.76 8.06 7.93
N LEU A 12 21.77 6.73 7.81
CA LEU A 12 21.76 6.04 6.52
C LEU A 12 20.42 6.21 5.81
N GLY A 13 19.30 6.17 6.53
CA GLY A 13 17.98 6.44 5.97
C GLY A 13 17.91 7.81 5.31
N LEU A 14 18.25 8.86 6.05
CA LEU A 14 18.30 10.25 5.56
C LEU A 14 19.27 10.42 4.39
N TYR A 15 20.48 9.85 4.50
CA TYR A 15 21.49 9.89 3.44
C TYR A 15 20.97 9.24 2.15
N THR A 16 20.35 8.06 2.26
CA THR A 16 19.80 7.32 1.13
C THR A 16 18.71 8.11 0.42
N PHE A 17 17.71 8.62 1.15
CA PHE A 17 16.62 9.39 0.53
C PHE A 17 17.11 10.70 -0.09
N LYS A 18 18.06 11.40 0.55
CA LYS A 18 18.63 12.64 -0.01
C LYS A 18 19.33 12.38 -1.34
N ASN A 19 20.14 11.33 -1.44
CA ASN A 19 20.83 10.99 -2.67
C ASN A 19 19.88 10.46 -3.75
N LEU A 20 18.84 9.72 -3.36
CA LEU A 20 17.79 9.28 -4.29
C LEU A 20 17.07 10.46 -4.92
N VAL A 21 16.61 11.43 -4.13
CA VAL A 21 15.93 12.63 -4.64
C VAL A 21 16.86 13.42 -5.55
N LYS A 22 18.14 13.59 -5.16
CA LYS A 22 19.15 14.26 -5.98
C LYS A 22 19.36 13.56 -7.32
N PHE A 23 19.45 12.24 -7.30
CA PHE A 23 19.59 11.42 -8.52
C PHE A 23 18.39 11.63 -9.45
N LEU A 24 17.17 11.52 -8.94
CA LEU A 24 15.95 11.73 -9.74
C LEU A 24 15.90 13.13 -10.35
N GLN A 25 16.23 14.17 -9.60
CA GLN A 25 16.23 15.56 -10.09
C GLN A 25 17.33 15.83 -11.13
N THR A 26 18.46 15.13 -11.03
CA THR A 26 19.60 15.33 -11.95
C THR A 26 19.40 14.61 -13.27
N TRP A 27 18.82 13.41 -13.22
CA TRP A 27 18.76 12.49 -14.36
C TRP A 27 17.37 12.36 -14.99
N THR A 28 16.35 13.01 -14.43
CA THR A 28 14.99 12.97 -14.95
C THR A 28 14.34 14.36 -14.86
N ASN A 29 13.28 14.57 -15.64
CA ASN A 29 12.43 15.76 -15.52
C ASN A 29 11.16 15.49 -14.70
N LEU A 30 11.21 14.50 -13.80
CA LEU A 30 10.06 14.13 -12.96
C LEU A 30 9.82 15.19 -11.89
N ARG A 31 8.58 15.65 -11.77
CA ARG A 31 8.14 16.55 -10.70
C ARG A 31 7.58 15.71 -9.56
N LEU A 32 8.31 15.65 -8.46
CA LEU A 32 7.87 14.96 -7.25
C LEU A 32 6.85 15.85 -6.52
N GLN A 33 5.65 15.31 -6.28
CA GLN A 33 4.59 15.94 -5.50
C GLN A 33 4.16 14.99 -4.39
N THR A 34 3.81 15.54 -3.23
CA THR A 34 3.31 14.78 -2.09
C THR A 34 2.02 15.41 -1.59
N LEU A 35 1.12 14.58 -1.06
CA LEU A 35 -0.13 14.99 -0.45
C LEU A 35 -0.28 14.25 0.88
N ALA A 36 -1.06 14.81 1.81
CA ALA A 36 -1.42 14.10 3.03
C ALA A 36 -2.20 12.81 2.67
N PRO A 37 -2.17 11.75 3.49
CA PRO A 37 -2.71 10.44 3.12
C PRO A 37 -4.15 10.46 2.58
N VAL A 38 -5.04 11.21 3.22
CA VAL A 38 -6.45 11.34 2.79
C VAL A 38 -6.57 12.05 1.43
N GLN A 39 -5.83 13.14 1.25
CA GLN A 39 -5.82 13.90 0.00
C GLN A 39 -5.19 13.09 -1.14
N LEU A 40 -4.14 12.31 -0.84
CA LEU A 40 -3.50 11.42 -1.79
C LEU A 40 -4.48 10.34 -2.25
N ALA A 41 -5.22 9.72 -1.32
CA ALA A 41 -6.24 8.73 -1.65
C ALA A 41 -7.35 9.33 -2.52
N GLN A 42 -7.85 10.53 -2.18
CA GLN A 42 -8.83 11.24 -3.00
C GLN A 42 -8.29 11.51 -4.41
N ARG A 43 -7.06 12.00 -4.53
CA ARG A 43 -6.43 12.26 -5.83
C ARG A 43 -6.23 10.99 -6.63
N TYR A 44 -5.86 9.89 -5.97
CA TYR A 44 -5.68 8.58 -6.60
C TYR A 44 -6.97 8.10 -7.26
N PHE A 45 -8.09 8.05 -6.53
CA PHE A 45 -9.37 7.60 -7.07
C PHE A 45 -10.04 8.58 -8.05
N GLN A 46 -9.56 9.83 -8.14
CA GLN A 46 -9.91 10.72 -9.24
C GLN A 46 -9.22 10.32 -10.55
N ILE A 47 -8.00 9.77 -10.46
CA ILE A 47 -7.21 9.35 -11.62
C ILE A 47 -7.60 7.94 -12.06
N PHE A 48 -7.86 7.05 -11.09
CA PHE A 48 -8.22 5.64 -11.29
C PHE A 48 -9.60 5.34 -10.67
N PRO A 49 -10.70 5.87 -11.25
CA PRO A 49 -12.05 5.68 -10.71
C PRO A 49 -12.48 4.20 -10.67
N GLU A 50 -11.99 3.37 -11.56
CA GLU A 50 -12.26 1.92 -11.64
C GLU A 50 -11.69 1.13 -10.46
N GLU A 51 -10.70 1.67 -9.75
CA GLU A 51 -10.08 1.03 -8.59
C GLU A 51 -10.72 1.44 -7.26
N ARG A 52 -11.80 2.22 -7.31
CA ARG A 52 -12.48 2.73 -6.11
C ARG A 52 -13.13 1.61 -5.29
N ASP A 53 -13.66 0.61 -5.97
CA ASP A 53 -14.29 -0.54 -5.34
C ASP A 53 -13.22 -1.62 -5.08
N PRO A 54 -13.02 -2.05 -3.83
CA PRO A 54 -12.03 -3.06 -3.52
C PRO A 54 -12.42 -4.40 -4.18
N ILE A 55 -11.49 -4.96 -4.95
CA ILE A 55 -11.66 -6.30 -5.53
C ILE A 55 -11.18 -7.32 -4.50
N TRP A 56 -12.13 -8.04 -3.92
CA TRP A 56 -11.84 -9.18 -3.05
C TRP A 56 -11.73 -10.43 -3.93
N GLN A 57 -10.51 -10.92 -4.12
CA GLN A 57 -10.25 -12.15 -4.87
C GLN A 57 -9.94 -13.31 -3.92
N ASP A 58 -10.21 -14.53 -4.38
CA ASP A 58 -9.79 -15.72 -3.66
C ASP A 58 -8.25 -15.82 -3.72
N PRO A 59 -7.54 -15.79 -2.58
CA PRO A 59 -6.09 -15.90 -2.56
C PRO A 59 -5.58 -17.23 -3.12
N CYS A 60 -6.44 -18.25 -3.26
CA CYS A 60 -6.09 -19.53 -3.84
C CYS A 60 -6.07 -19.55 -5.36
N GLU A 61 -6.75 -18.59 -6.00
CA GLU A 61 -6.85 -18.47 -7.47
C GLU A 61 -5.69 -17.63 -8.05
N ASP A 62 -5.01 -16.79 -7.24
CA ASP A 62 -3.81 -16.04 -7.65
C ASP A 62 -2.59 -16.50 -6.84
N LYS A 63 -1.56 -17.01 -7.53
CA LYS A 63 -0.31 -17.49 -6.92
C LYS A 63 0.36 -16.44 -6.02
N ARG A 64 0.36 -15.16 -6.41
CA ARG A 64 0.98 -14.07 -5.62
C ARG A 64 0.22 -13.84 -4.33
N HIS A 65 -1.11 -13.93 -4.37
CA HIS A 65 -1.94 -13.82 -3.17
C HIS A 65 -1.75 -15.03 -2.25
N LYS A 66 -1.61 -16.23 -2.82
CA LYS A 66 -1.27 -17.46 -2.07
C LYS A 66 0.09 -17.38 -1.40
N ASP A 67 1.08 -16.80 -2.07
CA ASP A 67 2.46 -16.70 -1.57
C ASP A 67 2.58 -15.78 -0.34
N ILE A 68 1.72 -14.75 -0.22
CA ILE A 68 1.64 -13.88 0.97
C ILE A 68 0.64 -14.38 2.02
N TRP A 69 -0.12 -15.43 1.71
CA TRP A 69 -1.09 -16.03 2.62
C TRP A 69 -0.38 -16.83 3.72
N SER A 70 -1.02 -16.93 4.90
CA SER A 70 -0.44 -17.71 5.99
C SER A 70 -0.31 -19.19 5.60
N LYS A 71 0.86 -19.77 5.84
CA LYS A 71 1.15 -21.19 5.56
C LYS A 71 0.20 -22.16 6.27
N GLU A 72 -0.37 -21.74 7.39
CA GLU A 72 -1.28 -22.54 8.21
C GLU A 72 -2.72 -22.56 7.67
N LYS A 73 -3.02 -21.68 6.71
CA LYS A 73 -4.35 -21.54 6.11
C LYS A 73 -4.39 -22.32 4.80
N THR A 74 -5.35 -23.24 4.69
CA THR A 74 -5.59 -24.00 3.46
C THR A 74 -6.75 -23.40 2.66
N CYS A 75 -6.74 -23.64 1.35
CA CYS A 75 -7.75 -23.15 0.41
C CYS A 75 -9.14 -23.75 0.66
N ASP A 76 -9.15 -24.96 1.19
CA ASP A 76 -10.32 -25.78 1.50
C ASP A 76 -11.09 -25.32 2.76
N ARG A 77 -10.56 -24.33 3.48
CA ARG A 77 -11.18 -23.76 4.70
C ARG A 77 -11.76 -22.36 4.49
N PHE A 78 -11.82 -21.85 3.26
CA PHE A 78 -12.38 -20.53 3.02
C PHE A 78 -13.90 -20.53 3.28
N PRO A 79 -14.45 -19.50 3.96
CA PRO A 79 -15.90 -19.42 4.17
C PRO A 79 -16.61 -19.34 2.81
N LYS A 80 -17.56 -20.25 2.58
CA LYS A 80 -18.39 -20.26 1.36
C LYS A 80 -19.28 -19.02 1.22
N LEU A 81 -19.42 -18.26 2.29
CA LEU A 81 -20.21 -17.03 2.37
C LEU A 81 -19.47 -16.03 3.25
N LEU A 82 -19.17 -14.86 2.70
CA LEU A 82 -18.60 -13.73 3.42
C LEU A 82 -19.66 -12.62 3.51
N ILE A 83 -20.15 -12.35 4.71
CA ILE A 83 -21.05 -11.22 4.96
C ILE A 83 -20.19 -10.03 5.38
N ILE A 84 -20.04 -9.05 4.50
CA ILE A 84 -19.30 -7.81 4.78
C ILE A 84 -20.31 -6.80 5.32
N GLY A 85 -20.22 -6.50 6.61
CA GLY A 85 -20.98 -5.40 7.22
C GLY A 85 -20.42 -4.04 6.78
N PRO A 86 -21.18 -2.95 6.96
CA PRO A 86 -20.66 -1.60 6.74
C PRO A 86 -19.35 -1.43 7.51
N GLN A 87 -18.33 -0.90 6.83
CA GLN A 87 -17.03 -0.62 7.43
C GLN A 87 -17.26 0.23 8.67
N LYS A 88 -16.74 -0.20 9.83
CA LYS A 88 -16.71 0.64 11.03
C LYS A 88 -15.84 1.86 10.73
N THR A 89 -16.45 2.92 10.22
CA THR A 89 -15.88 4.26 10.24
C THR A 89 -15.91 4.68 11.70
N GLY A 90 -14.82 4.43 12.41
CA GLY A 90 -14.64 4.96 13.76
C GLY A 90 -14.61 6.46 13.69
N GLU A 91 -15.76 7.11 13.84
CA GLU A 91 -15.87 8.53 14.12
C GLU A 91 -15.75 8.70 15.65
N GLN A 92 -14.69 9.37 16.08
CA GLN A 92 -14.62 10.06 17.37
C GLN A 92 -14.45 11.55 17.08
#